data_AF-A0A1H2Y3M2-F1
#
_entry.id   AF-A0A1H2Y3M2-F1
#
_cell.length_a   1.000
_cell.length_b   1.000
_cell.length_c   1.000
_cell.angle_alpha   90.00
_cell.angle_beta   90.00
_cell.angle_gamma   90.00
#
_symmetry.space_group_name_H-M   'P 1'
#
loop_
_entity.id
_entity.type
_entity.pdbx_description
1 polymer ?
#
loop_
_entity_poly.entity_id
_entity_poly.type
_entity_poly.pdbx_seq_one_letter_code
_entity_poly.pdbx_strand_id
1 'polypeptide(L)'
;MSWDIVHLDLKQAPTILDAGASPVYVVYWWGDLPLGAHAYAPEELPLRRDRLLALAAGFLAEQVASRSPGFGGPPLARYDGQALMQPPLAQVRDLRVTSALLSELERPVHPDADELSVIVCTRDRPRPLRTCLNALSVQNAPPGEILVVDNSSGRTAASVCLDFPRVRYLHEPSPGLSRARNCGVAASTRPLVAFTDDDVEVHERWSGEIVRAFQASDVESVTGLVIPATLDSEAQRVFQMEMGGFGASCLPTRFGQVFFEETRHRGTQVWHVGAGANMAFRRRLFERIGGFDERLGAGAAGCSEDSEIWYRILATGGDCLYEPRAVVFHHHREDWHGLKRQMRAYMRGHVAALVVQHDRYRHRGNLHRILVQLPRYFMRAGLDAVRNAKPYRGRVLLEEIRGWLGGVLFLFNPMWRSRPAVPTIAPPNEQGS
;
A
#
# COMPACT_ATOMS: atom_id res chain seq x y z
N MET A 1 -12.65 -23.47 -5.90
CA MET A 1 -13.42 -23.28 -4.66
C MET A 1 -13.26 -21.83 -4.25
N SER A 2 -14.35 -21.08 -4.08
CA SER A 2 -14.30 -19.72 -3.52
C SER A 2 -13.94 -19.79 -2.04
N TRP A 3 -13.39 -18.71 -1.50
CA TRP A 3 -13.11 -18.53 -0.07
C TRP A 3 -13.90 -17.33 0.43
N ASP A 4 -14.71 -17.54 1.46
CA ASP A 4 -15.45 -16.44 2.08
C ASP A 4 -14.50 -15.57 2.91
N ILE A 5 -14.66 -14.25 2.83
CA ILE A 5 -13.93 -13.32 3.69
C ILE A 5 -14.81 -12.99 4.89
N VAL A 6 -14.32 -13.31 6.09
CA VAL A 6 -15.05 -13.10 7.34
C VAL A 6 -14.37 -11.99 8.14
N HIS A 7 -15.09 -10.90 8.38
CA HIS A 7 -14.66 -9.82 9.25
C HIS A 7 -15.10 -10.12 10.69
N LEU A 8 -14.14 -10.39 11.58
CA LEU A 8 -14.41 -10.80 12.95
C LEU A 8 -13.92 -9.74 13.95
N ASP A 9 -14.87 -9.05 14.59
CA ASP A 9 -14.56 -8.19 15.75
C ASP A 9 -14.35 -9.03 17.02
N LEU A 10 -13.10 -9.13 17.46
CA LEU A 10 -12.71 -9.88 18.64
C LEU A 10 -13.16 -9.21 19.95
N LYS A 11 -13.54 -7.92 19.93
CA LYS A 11 -14.19 -7.27 21.08
C LYS A 11 -15.55 -7.91 21.39
N GLN A 12 -16.21 -8.42 20.35
CA GLN A 12 -17.50 -9.13 20.42
C GLN A 12 -17.34 -10.59 19.98
N ALA A 13 -16.20 -11.22 20.33
CA ALA A 13 -15.86 -12.56 19.87
C ALA A 13 -17.02 -13.56 20.11
N PRO A 14 -17.44 -14.32 19.07
CA PRO A 14 -18.50 -15.30 19.20
C PRO A 14 -18.07 -16.48 20.08
N THR A 15 -19.03 -17.29 20.51
CA THR A 15 -18.74 -18.53 21.25
C THR A 15 -17.96 -19.53 20.40
N ILE A 16 -18.26 -19.55 19.10
CA ILE A 16 -17.65 -20.43 18.11
C ILE A 16 -17.57 -19.70 16.77
N LEU A 17 -16.46 -19.85 16.06
CA LEU A 17 -16.36 -19.52 14.64
C LEU A 17 -16.38 -20.83 13.87
N ASP A 18 -17.44 -21.05 13.10
CA ASP A 18 -17.63 -22.23 12.27
C ASP A 18 -18.06 -21.77 10.87
N ALA A 19 -17.49 -22.37 9.84
CA ALA A 19 -17.81 -22.11 8.44
C ALA A 19 -18.24 -23.40 7.71
N GLY A 20 -18.55 -24.46 8.46
CA GLY A 20 -18.93 -25.76 7.90
C GLY A 20 -17.80 -26.33 7.03
N ALA A 21 -18.13 -26.71 5.80
CA ALA A 21 -17.19 -27.32 4.85
C ALA A 21 -16.45 -26.30 3.96
N SER A 22 -16.67 -25.00 4.17
CA SER A 22 -16.06 -23.95 3.35
C SER A 22 -14.78 -23.41 4.00
N PRO A 23 -13.69 -23.22 3.23
CA PRO A 23 -12.53 -22.50 3.71
C PRO A 23 -12.83 -21.01 3.81
N VAL A 24 -12.20 -20.33 4.78
CA VAL A 24 -12.47 -18.91 5.07
C VAL A 24 -11.19 -18.12 5.27
N TYR A 25 -11.20 -16.87 4.83
CA TYR A 25 -10.17 -15.87 5.12
C TYR A 25 -10.70 -14.91 6.18
N VAL A 26 -10.22 -15.04 7.41
CA VAL A 26 -10.69 -14.24 8.54
C VAL A 26 -9.82 -13.02 8.68
N VAL A 27 -10.42 -11.83 8.67
CA VAL A 27 -9.76 -10.57 9.06
C VAL A 27 -10.20 -10.25 10.48
N TYR A 28 -9.25 -10.17 11.39
CA TYR A 28 -9.46 -9.89 12.80
C TYR A 28 -9.46 -8.39 13.08
N TRP A 29 -10.41 -7.96 13.87
CA TRP A 29 -10.58 -6.57 14.29
C TRP A 29 -10.69 -6.48 15.81
N TRP A 30 -10.38 -5.31 16.36
CA TRP A 30 -10.81 -4.90 17.69
C TRP A 30 -11.54 -3.57 17.57
N GLY A 31 -12.87 -3.63 17.51
CA GLY A 31 -13.66 -2.55 16.95
C GLY A 31 -13.18 -2.25 15.53
N ASP A 32 -12.47 -1.16 15.36
CA ASP A 32 -12.03 -0.64 14.04
C ASP A 32 -10.53 -0.74 13.81
N LEU A 33 -9.82 -1.34 14.76
CA LEU A 33 -8.40 -1.60 14.64
C LEU A 33 -8.19 -2.96 13.96
N PRO A 34 -7.59 -3.02 12.75
CA PRO A 34 -7.22 -4.30 12.18
C PRO A 34 -6.08 -4.91 12.98
N LEU A 35 -6.26 -6.18 13.33
CA LEU A 35 -5.35 -6.94 14.19
C LEU A 35 -4.49 -7.95 13.41
N GLY A 36 -5.07 -8.53 12.36
CA GLY A 36 -4.40 -9.55 11.55
C GLY A 36 -5.37 -10.21 10.59
N ALA A 37 -4.88 -11.11 9.77
CA ALA A 37 -5.72 -11.96 8.95
C ALA A 37 -5.15 -13.38 8.85
N HIS A 38 -6.03 -14.38 8.72
CA HIS A 38 -5.63 -15.77 8.61
C HIS A 38 -6.57 -16.57 7.70
N ALA A 39 -5.98 -17.47 6.91
CA ALA A 39 -6.69 -18.39 6.04
C ALA A 39 -6.89 -19.71 6.78
N TYR A 40 -8.13 -20.14 7.00
CA TYR A 40 -8.47 -21.40 7.63
C TYR A 40 -9.00 -22.40 6.61
N ALA A 41 -8.40 -23.59 6.59
CA ALA A 41 -8.99 -24.75 5.96
C ALA A 41 -10.18 -25.28 6.79
N PRO A 42 -11.14 -26.00 6.20
CA PRO A 42 -12.30 -26.53 6.92
C PRO A 42 -11.92 -27.39 8.13
N GLU A 43 -10.80 -28.10 8.07
CA GLU A 43 -10.31 -28.98 9.14
C GLU A 43 -9.74 -28.22 10.35
N GLU A 44 -9.43 -26.93 10.18
CA GLU A 44 -8.95 -26.05 11.25
C GLU A 44 -10.11 -25.38 12.01
N LEU A 45 -11.35 -25.61 11.55
CA LEU A 45 -12.58 -25.13 12.15
C LEU A 45 -13.34 -26.27 12.85
N PRO A 46 -14.14 -25.97 13.88
CA PRO A 46 -14.44 -24.63 14.40
C PRO A 46 -13.43 -24.11 15.44
N LEU A 47 -13.25 -22.78 15.50
CA LEU A 47 -12.49 -22.13 16.58
C LEU A 47 -13.40 -21.81 17.76
N ARG A 48 -13.00 -22.26 18.95
CA ARG A 48 -13.68 -21.94 20.21
C ARG A 48 -13.31 -20.55 20.72
N ARG A 49 -14.20 -19.96 21.53
CA ARG A 49 -14.03 -18.62 22.13
C ARG A 49 -12.71 -18.43 22.86
N ASP A 50 -12.25 -19.41 23.63
CA ASP A 50 -10.97 -19.35 24.35
C ASP A 50 -9.77 -19.16 23.40
N ARG A 51 -9.78 -19.84 22.26
CA ARG A 51 -8.77 -19.64 21.21
C ARG A 51 -8.86 -18.25 20.58
N LEU A 52 -10.08 -17.77 20.29
CA LEU A 52 -10.31 -16.42 19.75
C LEU A 52 -9.84 -15.32 20.72
N LEU A 53 -10.10 -15.49 22.02
CA LEU A 53 -9.63 -14.58 23.07
C LEU A 53 -8.10 -14.60 23.22
N ALA A 54 -7.48 -15.77 23.08
CA ALA A 54 -6.02 -15.89 23.11
C ALA A 54 -5.37 -15.16 21.91
N LEU A 55 -5.96 -15.28 20.71
CA LEU A 55 -5.53 -14.51 19.54
C LEU A 55 -5.69 -13.00 19.77
N ALA A 56 -6.85 -12.58 20.29
CA ALA A 56 -7.12 -11.18 20.61
C ALA A 56 -6.06 -10.59 21.56
N ALA A 57 -5.73 -11.31 22.63
CA ALA A 57 -4.74 -10.88 23.61
C ALA A 57 -3.34 -10.70 22.98
N GLY A 58 -2.93 -11.63 22.10
CA GLY A 58 -1.65 -11.53 21.38
C GLY A 58 -1.60 -10.31 20.47
N PHE A 59 -2.60 -10.14 19.62
CA PHE A 59 -2.65 -9.01 18.69
C PHE A 59 -2.73 -7.66 19.41
N LEU A 60 -3.55 -7.55 20.46
CA LEU A 60 -3.67 -6.30 21.22
C LEU A 60 -2.35 -5.92 21.89
N ALA A 61 -1.61 -6.88 22.43
CA ALA A 61 -0.30 -6.62 23.02
C ALA A 61 0.68 -6.03 21.98
N GLU A 62 0.69 -6.56 20.75
CA GLU A 62 1.52 -6.03 19.66
C GLU A 62 1.06 -4.64 19.20
N GLN A 63 -0.24 -4.39 19.12
CA GLN A 63 -0.79 -3.06 18.78
C GLN A 63 -0.42 -2.00 19.81
N VAL A 64 -0.58 -2.32 21.10
CA VAL A 64 -0.22 -1.42 22.19
C VAL A 64 1.28 -1.09 22.14
N ALA A 65 2.12 -2.12 22.03
CA ALA A 65 3.56 -1.97 21.95
C ALA A 65 4.01 -1.11 20.76
N SER A 66 3.42 -1.34 19.59
CA SER A 66 3.80 -0.66 18.34
C SER A 66 3.28 0.77 18.23
N ARG A 67 2.42 1.25 19.14
CA ARG A 67 1.81 2.59 19.04
C ARG A 67 2.15 3.51 20.19
N SER A 68 2.64 2.97 21.31
CA SER A 68 2.93 3.76 22.50
C SER A 68 4.35 4.33 22.46
N PRO A 69 4.52 5.67 22.57
CA PRO A 69 5.84 6.29 22.65
C PRO A 69 6.66 5.79 23.85
N GLY A 70 5.99 5.45 24.96
CA GLY A 70 6.63 4.88 26.15
C GLY A 70 7.25 3.51 25.94
N PHE A 71 6.88 2.82 24.86
CA PHE A 71 7.45 1.54 24.41
C PHE A 71 8.22 1.66 23.09
N GLY A 72 8.49 2.89 22.61
CA GLY A 72 9.25 3.14 21.39
C GLY A 72 8.45 3.05 20.08
N GLY A 73 7.12 3.12 20.13
CA GLY A 73 6.25 3.14 18.95
C GLY A 73 6.05 4.55 18.33
N PRO A 74 5.78 4.68 17.01
CA PRO A 74 5.78 3.61 16.02
C PRO A 74 7.18 3.06 15.73
N PRO A 75 7.31 1.73 15.55
CA PRO A 75 8.61 1.11 15.32
C PRO A 75 9.21 1.57 13.99
N LEU A 76 10.53 1.79 14.00
CA LEU A 76 11.28 2.01 12.77
C LEU A 76 11.36 0.72 11.96
N ALA A 77 11.25 0.83 10.63
CA ALA A 77 11.41 -0.29 9.71
C ALA A 77 12.86 -0.80 9.74
N ARG A 78 13.01 -2.12 9.80
CA ARG A 78 14.27 -2.84 9.55
C ARG A 78 14.53 -2.99 8.05
N TYR A 79 15.72 -3.45 7.68
CA TYR A 79 16.10 -3.69 6.27
C TYR A 79 15.10 -4.55 5.46
N ASP A 80 14.33 -5.42 6.11
CA ASP A 80 13.33 -6.31 5.49
C ASP A 80 11.91 -5.70 5.47
N GLY A 81 11.77 -4.43 5.87
CA GLY A 81 10.50 -3.70 5.97
C GLY A 81 9.67 -4.07 7.20
N GLN A 82 10.13 -4.99 8.04
CA GLN A 82 9.43 -5.37 9.27
C GLN A 82 9.68 -4.34 10.37
N ALA A 83 8.70 -4.19 11.27
CA ALA A 83 8.83 -3.37 12.46
C ALA A 83 9.99 -3.83 13.34
N LEU A 84 10.84 -2.89 13.80
CA LEU A 84 11.81 -3.15 14.87
C LEU A 84 11.08 -3.31 16.20
N MET A 85 10.62 -4.53 16.49
CA MET A 85 10.05 -4.87 17.80
C MET A 85 11.16 -5.19 18.82
N GLN A 86 11.14 -4.49 19.96
CA GLN A 86 11.58 -5.00 21.26
C GLN A 86 10.75 -4.40 22.42
N PRO A 87 9.59 -4.99 22.75
CA PRO A 87 9.10 -4.95 24.11
C PRO A 87 9.11 -6.38 24.68
N PRO A 88 9.52 -6.59 25.94
CA PRO A 88 9.25 -7.84 26.61
C PRO A 88 7.72 -7.89 26.79
N LEU A 89 7.04 -8.83 26.13
CA LEU A 89 5.60 -9.13 26.36
C LEU A 89 5.26 -9.27 27.86
N ALA A 90 6.27 -9.55 28.70
CA ALA A 90 6.17 -9.56 30.17
C ALA A 90 5.85 -8.19 30.81
N GLN A 91 6.24 -7.06 30.20
CA GLN A 91 5.99 -5.71 30.72
C GLN A 91 4.55 -5.20 30.45
N VAL A 92 3.86 -5.77 29.45
CA VAL A 92 2.47 -5.41 29.10
C VAL A 92 1.44 -6.06 30.06
N ARG A 93 1.91 -6.88 31.02
CA ARG A 93 1.08 -7.59 32.01
C ARG A 93 0.61 -6.73 33.20
N ASP A 94 1.00 -5.47 33.30
CA ASP A 94 0.43 -4.55 34.30
C ASP A 94 -0.93 -4.02 33.81
N LEU A 95 -2.01 -4.55 34.37
CA LEU A 95 -3.41 -4.29 33.99
C LEU A 95 -3.79 -2.80 33.98
N ARG A 96 -3.13 -1.95 34.78
CA ARG A 96 -3.38 -0.50 34.79
C ARG A 96 -2.83 0.20 33.55
N VAL A 97 -1.67 -0.26 33.06
CA VAL A 97 -1.04 0.21 31.83
C VAL A 97 -1.85 -0.28 30.62
N THR A 98 -2.37 -1.51 30.67
CA THR A 98 -3.19 -2.09 29.60
C THR A 98 -4.49 -1.32 29.35
N SER A 99 -5.21 -0.89 30.40
CA SER A 99 -6.49 -0.18 30.22
C SER A 99 -6.33 1.19 29.56
N ALA A 100 -5.33 1.99 29.97
CA ALA A 100 -5.10 3.31 29.39
C ALA A 100 -4.65 3.21 27.92
N LEU A 101 -3.81 2.22 27.60
CA LEU A 101 -3.32 1.99 26.24
C LEU A 101 -4.41 1.42 25.33
N LEU A 102 -5.29 0.56 25.84
CA LEU A 102 -6.48 0.12 25.11
C LEU A 102 -7.42 1.31 24.82
N SER A 103 -7.63 2.21 25.80
CA SER A 103 -8.41 3.43 25.55
C SER A 103 -7.78 4.35 24.50
N GLU A 104 -6.45 4.38 24.38
CA GLU A 104 -5.75 5.12 23.33
C GLU A 104 -5.92 4.47 21.95
N LEU A 105 -5.85 3.13 21.87
CA LEU A 105 -6.15 2.37 20.64
C LEU A 105 -7.62 2.52 20.20
N GLU A 106 -8.52 2.67 21.17
CA GLU A 106 -9.94 2.87 20.96
C GLU A 106 -10.32 4.33 20.71
N ARG A 107 -9.36 5.28 20.76
CA ARG A 107 -9.68 6.69 20.49
C ARG A 107 -10.35 6.80 19.12
N PRO A 108 -11.56 7.37 19.07
CA PRO A 108 -12.30 7.52 17.84
C PRO A 108 -11.58 8.45 16.88
N VAL A 109 -11.90 8.26 15.62
CA VAL A 109 -11.41 9.03 14.48
C VAL A 109 -11.66 10.53 14.69
N HIS A 110 -10.77 11.37 14.16
CA HIS A 110 -11.00 12.81 14.10
C HIS A 110 -12.34 13.05 13.37
N PRO A 111 -13.27 13.87 13.93
CA PRO A 111 -14.62 14.01 13.40
C PRO A 111 -14.67 14.73 12.04
N ASP A 112 -13.55 15.29 11.59
CA ASP A 112 -13.45 16.03 10.35
C ASP A 112 -12.19 15.64 9.56
N ALA A 113 -12.36 15.44 8.26
CA ALA A 113 -11.31 15.21 7.27
C ALA A 113 -11.35 16.26 6.14
N ASP A 114 -11.87 17.47 6.41
CA ASP A 114 -11.94 18.60 5.45
C ASP A 114 -10.56 19.01 4.91
N GLU A 115 -9.49 18.72 5.64
CA GLU A 115 -8.10 18.94 5.22
C GLU A 115 -7.60 17.97 4.12
N LEU A 116 -8.41 16.98 3.73
CA LEU A 116 -8.02 15.92 2.80
C LEU A 116 -8.67 16.07 1.41
N SER A 117 -7.82 16.07 0.38
CA SER A 117 -8.20 15.85 -1.02
C SER A 117 -8.06 14.37 -1.35
N VAL A 118 -9.11 13.72 -1.83
CA VAL A 118 -9.04 12.34 -2.34
C VAL A 118 -9.02 12.35 -3.86
N ILE A 119 -8.02 11.73 -4.48
CA ILE A 119 -7.88 11.60 -5.92
C ILE A 119 -8.09 10.15 -6.33
N VAL A 120 -9.04 9.92 -7.24
CA VAL A 120 -9.31 8.63 -7.88
C VAL A 120 -8.98 8.75 -9.37
N CYS A 121 -7.95 8.03 -9.81
CA CYS A 121 -7.61 7.97 -11.23
C CYS A 121 -8.31 6.78 -11.87
N THR A 122 -8.93 6.99 -13.02
CA THR A 122 -9.72 5.96 -13.68
C THR A 122 -9.58 6.05 -15.19
N ARG A 123 -9.69 4.90 -15.88
CA ARG A 123 -9.63 4.84 -17.33
C ARG A 123 -10.46 3.67 -17.84
N ASP A 124 -11.50 3.97 -18.61
CA ASP A 124 -12.35 2.98 -19.28
C ASP A 124 -13.01 1.99 -18.28
N ARG A 125 -13.28 2.43 -17.04
CA ARG A 125 -13.74 1.60 -15.90
C ARG A 125 -14.88 2.24 -15.09
N PRO A 126 -16.03 2.57 -15.70
CA PRO A 126 -17.13 3.23 -15.00
C PRO A 126 -17.75 2.40 -13.87
N ARG A 127 -17.76 1.06 -13.99
CA ARG A 127 -18.34 0.17 -12.97
C ARG A 127 -17.50 0.11 -11.68
N PRO A 128 -16.19 -0.25 -11.71
CA PRO A 128 -15.34 -0.17 -10.53
C PRO A 128 -15.36 1.22 -9.88
N LEU A 129 -15.26 2.28 -10.69
CA LEU A 129 -15.32 3.65 -10.21
C LEU A 129 -16.58 3.93 -9.37
N ARG A 130 -17.76 3.49 -9.81
CA ARG A 130 -19.00 3.68 -9.04
C ARG A 130 -18.92 3.01 -7.67
N THR A 131 -18.38 1.80 -7.60
CA THR A 131 -18.19 1.07 -6.33
C THR A 131 -17.26 1.84 -5.40
N CYS A 132 -16.12 2.32 -5.92
CA CYS A 132 -15.17 3.16 -5.19
C CYS A 132 -15.83 4.46 -4.65
N LEU A 133 -16.59 5.16 -5.50
CA LEU A 133 -17.29 6.39 -5.12
C LEU A 133 -18.42 6.16 -4.09
N ASN A 134 -19.09 5.01 -4.14
CA ASN A 134 -20.05 4.62 -3.10
C ASN A 134 -19.36 4.40 -1.74
N ALA A 135 -18.19 3.76 -1.70
CA ALA A 135 -17.43 3.59 -0.47
C ALA A 135 -16.93 4.94 0.09
N LEU A 136 -16.56 5.87 -0.80
CA LEU A 136 -16.16 7.23 -0.42
C LEU A 136 -17.32 8.11 0.06
N SER A 137 -18.57 7.83 -0.35
CA SER A 137 -19.73 8.64 0.03
C SER A 137 -20.24 8.36 1.45
N VAL A 138 -19.85 7.22 2.03
CA VAL A 138 -20.26 6.77 3.38
C VAL A 138 -19.15 6.89 4.43
N GLN A 139 -18.15 7.74 4.18
CA GLN A 139 -17.08 7.99 5.15
C GLN A 139 -17.63 8.66 6.41
N ASN A 140 -17.26 8.14 7.58
CA ASN A 140 -17.62 8.69 8.90
C ASN A 140 -17.08 10.11 9.10
N ALA A 141 -15.91 10.40 8.54
CA ALA A 141 -15.32 11.73 8.46
C ALA A 141 -15.11 12.09 6.99
N PRO A 142 -16.09 12.68 6.29
CA PRO A 142 -16.00 12.88 4.85
C PRO A 142 -14.78 13.75 4.46
N PRO A 143 -14.05 13.40 3.38
CA PRO A 143 -12.97 14.26 2.90
C PRO A 143 -13.51 15.61 2.42
N GLY A 144 -12.66 16.63 2.47
CA GLY A 144 -12.98 18.00 2.05
C GLY A 144 -13.17 18.15 0.54
N GLU A 145 -12.54 17.31 -0.26
CA GLU A 145 -12.83 17.21 -1.70
C GLU A 145 -12.54 15.80 -2.25
N ILE A 146 -13.30 15.40 -3.28
CA ILE A 146 -13.07 14.18 -4.05
C ILE A 146 -12.88 14.57 -5.51
N LEU A 147 -11.76 14.14 -6.10
CA LEU A 147 -11.35 14.41 -7.47
C LEU A 147 -11.31 13.11 -8.25
N VAL A 148 -12.13 13.01 -9.29
CA VAL A 148 -12.03 11.89 -10.25
C VAL A 148 -11.27 12.39 -11.46
N VAL A 149 -10.10 11.81 -11.73
CA VAL A 149 -9.29 12.10 -12.91
C VAL A 149 -9.48 11.00 -13.93
N ASP A 150 -10.23 11.31 -14.97
CA ASP A 150 -10.48 10.42 -16.08
C ASP A 150 -9.35 10.50 -17.11
N ASN A 151 -8.65 9.38 -17.28
CA ASN A 151 -7.54 9.21 -18.20
C ASN A 151 -7.92 8.43 -19.47
N SER A 152 -9.22 8.28 -19.74
CA SER A 152 -9.74 7.75 -20.99
C SER A 152 -9.79 8.83 -22.07
N SER A 153 -9.75 8.43 -23.35
CA SER A 153 -10.00 9.37 -24.46
C SER A 153 -11.47 9.75 -24.60
N GLY A 154 -12.38 8.90 -24.10
CA GLY A 154 -13.82 8.99 -24.29
C GLY A 154 -14.61 9.57 -23.12
N ARG A 155 -13.95 10.12 -22.09
CA ARG A 155 -14.62 10.66 -20.89
C ARG A 155 -15.53 9.64 -20.18
N THR A 156 -15.09 8.39 -20.13
CA THR A 156 -15.88 7.24 -19.66
C THR A 156 -16.36 7.35 -18.21
N ALA A 157 -15.72 8.18 -17.39
CA ALA A 157 -16.12 8.39 -15.99
C ALA A 157 -17.12 9.54 -15.79
N ALA A 158 -17.35 10.37 -16.81
CA ALA A 158 -18.17 11.59 -16.67
C ALA A 158 -19.59 11.29 -16.22
N SER A 159 -20.25 10.29 -16.82
CA SER A 159 -21.62 9.91 -16.48
C SER A 159 -21.74 9.37 -15.06
N VAL A 160 -20.73 8.64 -14.57
CA VAL A 160 -20.70 8.14 -13.19
C VAL A 160 -20.59 9.29 -12.21
N CYS A 161 -19.72 10.28 -12.50
CA CYS A 161 -19.49 11.41 -11.60
C CYS A 161 -20.72 12.31 -11.40
N LEU A 162 -21.64 12.36 -12.38
CA LEU A 162 -22.88 13.14 -12.26
C LEU A 162 -23.78 12.67 -11.11
N ASP A 163 -23.66 11.40 -10.69
CA ASP A 163 -24.45 10.85 -9.59
C ASP A 163 -23.89 11.19 -8.21
N PHE A 164 -22.72 11.83 -8.13
CA PHE A 164 -22.02 12.13 -6.87
C PHE A 164 -21.76 13.64 -6.73
N PRO A 165 -22.65 14.41 -6.09
CA PRO A 165 -22.55 15.87 -6.01
C PRO A 165 -21.28 16.42 -5.35
N ARG A 166 -20.61 15.63 -4.50
CA ARG A 166 -19.34 16.01 -3.83
C ARG A 166 -18.10 15.69 -4.66
N VAL A 167 -18.26 15.08 -5.84
CA VAL A 167 -17.16 14.71 -6.74
C VAL A 167 -16.94 15.79 -7.78
N ARG A 168 -15.69 16.24 -7.90
CA ARG A 168 -15.25 17.11 -9.00
C ARG A 168 -14.54 16.27 -10.07
N TYR A 169 -15.12 16.26 -11.25
CA TYR A 169 -14.59 15.53 -12.41
C TYR A 169 -13.50 16.35 -13.13
N LEU A 170 -12.40 15.67 -13.47
CA LEU A 170 -11.28 16.19 -14.25
C LEU A 170 -10.99 15.22 -15.39
N HIS A 171 -10.49 15.75 -16.52
CA HIS A 171 -10.16 14.95 -17.70
C HIS A 171 -8.74 15.22 -18.14
N GLU A 172 -7.89 14.18 -18.08
CA GLU A 172 -6.53 14.18 -18.57
C GLU A 172 -6.45 13.20 -19.76
N PRO A 173 -6.62 13.66 -21.01
CA PRO A 173 -6.71 12.77 -22.17
C PRO A 173 -5.38 12.08 -22.52
N SER A 174 -4.24 12.56 -21.97
CA SER A 174 -2.92 11.99 -22.27
C SER A 174 -2.69 10.72 -21.44
N PRO A 175 -2.53 9.54 -22.05
CA PRO A 175 -2.42 8.29 -21.31
C PRO A 175 -1.25 8.27 -20.32
N GLY A 176 -1.51 7.79 -19.10
CA GLY A 176 -0.50 7.56 -18.07
C GLY A 176 -1.05 7.83 -16.66
N LEU A 177 -0.97 6.83 -15.79
CA LEU A 177 -1.43 6.96 -14.40
C LEU A 177 -0.72 8.10 -13.65
N SER A 178 0.59 8.25 -13.82
CA SER A 178 1.34 9.37 -13.24
C SER A 178 0.86 10.74 -13.74
N ARG A 179 0.43 10.85 -15.00
CA ARG A 179 -0.14 12.09 -15.55
C ARG A 179 -1.47 12.40 -14.87
N ALA A 180 -2.35 11.40 -14.77
CA ALA A 180 -3.62 11.54 -14.08
C ALA A 180 -3.43 11.93 -12.60
N ARG A 181 -2.49 11.31 -11.89
CA ARG A 181 -2.15 11.68 -10.51
C ARG A 181 -1.63 13.12 -10.42
N ASN A 182 -0.71 13.52 -11.30
CA ASN A 182 -0.19 14.88 -11.33
C ASN A 182 -1.28 15.92 -11.64
N CYS A 183 -2.20 15.62 -12.57
CA CYS A 183 -3.38 16.45 -12.86
C CYS A 183 -4.26 16.62 -11.60
N GLY A 184 -4.52 15.52 -10.88
CA GLY A 184 -5.25 15.56 -9.62
C GLY A 184 -4.56 16.40 -8.55
N VAL A 185 -3.24 16.24 -8.37
CA VAL A 185 -2.43 17.04 -7.42
C VAL A 185 -2.50 18.52 -7.76
N ALA A 186 -2.34 18.88 -9.03
CA ALA A 186 -2.37 20.27 -9.48
C ALA A 186 -3.74 20.93 -9.27
N ALA A 187 -4.82 20.15 -9.36
CA ALA A 187 -6.16 20.63 -9.10
C ALA A 187 -6.51 20.65 -7.60
N SER A 188 -5.86 19.82 -6.77
CA SER A 188 -6.15 19.68 -5.35
C SER A 188 -5.91 20.96 -4.57
N THR A 189 -6.78 21.23 -3.61
CA THR A 189 -6.82 22.49 -2.84
C THR A 189 -6.51 22.29 -1.36
N ARG A 190 -6.62 21.06 -0.84
CA ARG A 190 -6.45 20.77 0.58
C ARG A 190 -4.98 20.51 0.94
N PRO A 191 -4.57 20.69 2.21
CA PRO A 191 -3.17 20.50 2.62
C PRO A 191 -2.70 19.05 2.57
N LEU A 192 -3.61 18.06 2.58
CA LEU A 192 -3.31 16.64 2.43
C LEU A 192 -3.93 16.10 1.14
N VAL A 193 -3.23 15.19 0.48
CA VAL A 193 -3.68 14.54 -0.76
C VAL A 193 -3.56 13.04 -0.61
N ALA A 194 -4.68 12.32 -0.71
CA ALA A 194 -4.75 10.87 -0.74
C ALA A 194 -5.10 10.35 -2.14
N PHE A 195 -4.63 9.15 -2.43
CA PHE A 195 -4.92 8.40 -3.64
C PHE A 195 -5.52 7.05 -3.26
N THR A 196 -6.56 6.67 -4.00
CA THR A 196 -7.10 5.31 -4.03
C THR A 196 -7.40 4.93 -5.48
N ASP A 197 -7.34 3.64 -5.79
CA ASP A 197 -7.60 3.14 -7.14
C ASP A 197 -9.12 2.97 -7.38
N ASP A 198 -9.52 2.86 -8.66
CA ASP A 198 -10.92 2.67 -9.04
C ASP A 198 -11.44 1.25 -8.77
N ASP A 199 -10.55 0.28 -8.52
CA ASP A 199 -10.85 -1.10 -8.13
C ASP A 199 -10.69 -1.32 -6.61
N VAL A 200 -10.92 -0.26 -5.82
CA VAL A 200 -10.82 -0.26 -4.36
C VAL A 200 -12.12 0.22 -3.69
N GLU A 201 -12.47 -0.42 -2.57
CA GLU A 201 -13.44 0.08 -1.60
C GLU A 201 -12.70 0.57 -0.36
N VAL A 202 -12.92 1.80 0.06
CA VAL A 202 -12.30 2.35 1.27
C VAL A 202 -13.13 1.95 2.51
N HIS A 203 -12.47 1.63 3.63
CA HIS A 203 -13.18 1.45 4.90
C HIS A 203 -13.85 2.77 5.32
N GLU A 204 -15.00 2.73 6.01
CA GLU A 204 -15.79 3.92 6.41
C GLU A 204 -14.99 4.98 7.20
N ARG A 205 -13.85 4.60 7.77
CA ARG A 205 -12.96 5.48 8.57
C ARG A 205 -11.68 5.89 7.88
N TRP A 206 -11.46 5.42 6.65
CA TRP A 206 -10.19 5.56 5.93
C TRP A 206 -9.68 7.00 5.87
N SER A 207 -10.55 7.93 5.46
CA SER A 207 -10.23 9.36 5.33
C SER A 207 -9.82 10.00 6.66
N GLY A 208 -10.60 9.79 7.72
CA GLY A 208 -10.26 10.34 9.04
C GLY A 208 -9.03 9.68 9.68
N GLU A 209 -8.76 8.40 9.41
CA GLU A 209 -7.53 7.74 9.86
C GLU A 209 -6.27 8.29 9.19
N ILE A 210 -6.35 8.67 7.91
CA ILE A 210 -5.25 9.36 7.21
C ILE A 210 -4.95 10.70 7.88
N VAL A 211 -5.99 11.51 8.14
CA VAL A 211 -5.81 12.83 8.78
C VAL A 211 -5.24 12.67 10.18
N ARG A 212 -5.79 11.74 10.98
CA ARG A 212 -5.26 11.42 12.31
C ARG A 212 -3.78 11.03 12.25
N ALA A 213 -3.37 10.22 11.28
CA ALA A 213 -1.98 9.79 11.12
C ALA A 213 -1.03 10.98 10.87
N PHE A 214 -1.41 11.93 10.00
CA PHE A 214 -0.61 13.13 9.74
C PHE A 214 -0.57 14.13 10.92
N GLN A 215 -1.60 14.15 11.75
CA GLN A 215 -1.64 14.95 12.98
C GLN A 215 -0.77 14.31 14.08
N ALA A 216 -0.81 12.98 14.19
CA ALA A 216 -0.07 12.23 15.21
C ALA A 216 1.40 12.00 14.87
N SER A 217 1.84 12.28 13.64
CA SER A 217 3.20 11.98 13.18
C SER A 217 3.72 13.04 12.21
N ASP A 218 4.95 13.48 12.45
CA ASP A 218 5.67 14.34 11.51
C ASP A 218 6.31 13.48 10.40
N VAL A 219 5.51 13.16 9.39
CA VAL A 219 5.88 12.40 8.20
C VAL A 219 5.39 13.09 6.94
N GLU A 220 5.99 12.74 5.80
CA GLU A 220 5.65 13.33 4.50
C GLU A 220 4.63 12.50 3.72
N SER A 221 4.56 11.20 4.01
CA SER A 221 3.61 10.27 3.41
C SER A 221 3.02 9.32 4.45
N VAL A 222 1.75 8.97 4.26
CA VAL A 222 1.05 7.90 4.98
C VAL A 222 0.58 6.88 3.95
N THR A 223 0.78 5.60 4.21
CA THR A 223 0.17 4.48 3.48
C THR A 223 -0.66 3.66 4.45
N GLY A 224 -1.44 2.70 3.94
CA GLY A 224 -2.29 1.90 4.80
C GLY A 224 -2.45 0.45 4.40
N LEU A 225 -3.28 -0.25 5.17
CA LEU A 225 -3.56 -1.66 4.99
C LEU A 225 -4.40 -1.89 3.73
N VAL A 226 -3.98 -2.85 2.91
CA VAL A 226 -4.72 -3.32 1.74
C VAL A 226 -5.07 -4.78 1.94
N ILE A 227 -6.36 -5.09 1.95
CA ILE A 227 -6.90 -6.44 2.10
C ILE A 227 -7.71 -6.82 0.86
N PRO A 228 -7.89 -8.12 0.54
CA PRO A 228 -8.71 -8.54 -0.58
C PRO A 228 -10.18 -8.14 -0.35
N ALA A 229 -10.86 -7.63 -1.37
CA ALA A 229 -12.30 -7.45 -1.35
C ALA A 229 -13.04 -8.79 -1.58
N THR A 230 -12.47 -9.67 -2.42
CA THR A 230 -13.00 -11.00 -2.73
C THR A 230 -11.87 -12.01 -2.99
N LEU A 231 -12.15 -13.30 -2.82
CA LEU A 231 -11.22 -14.42 -3.03
C LEU A 231 -11.87 -15.59 -3.80
N ASP A 232 -12.75 -15.26 -4.73
CA ASP A 232 -13.53 -16.22 -5.53
C ASP A 232 -12.66 -17.08 -6.44
N SER A 233 -11.60 -16.48 -7.01
CA SER A 233 -10.77 -17.12 -8.02
C SER A 233 -9.42 -17.63 -7.49
N GLU A 234 -8.88 -18.64 -8.16
CA GLU A 234 -7.53 -19.14 -7.87
C GLU A 234 -6.47 -18.04 -8.02
N ALA A 235 -6.61 -17.16 -9.01
CA ALA A 235 -5.65 -16.07 -9.23
C ALA A 235 -5.64 -15.08 -8.08
N GLN A 236 -6.81 -14.72 -7.54
CA GLN A 236 -6.92 -13.82 -6.39
C GLN A 236 -6.28 -14.45 -5.13
N ARG A 237 -6.56 -15.72 -4.86
CA ARG A 237 -5.98 -16.45 -3.72
C ARG A 237 -4.48 -16.60 -3.81
N VAL A 238 -3.96 -16.97 -4.99
CA VAL A 238 -2.51 -17.06 -5.19
C VAL A 238 -1.86 -15.70 -4.99
N PHE A 239 -2.44 -14.63 -5.53
CA PHE A 239 -1.89 -13.29 -5.31
C PHE A 239 -1.84 -12.95 -3.82
N GLN A 240 -2.96 -13.13 -3.10
CA GLN A 240 -3.05 -12.77 -1.69
C GLN A 240 -2.19 -13.65 -0.77
N MET A 241 -2.34 -14.97 -0.86
CA MET A 241 -1.82 -15.92 0.15
C MET A 241 -0.43 -16.44 -0.18
N GLU A 242 -0.11 -16.60 -1.47
CA GLU A 242 1.11 -17.27 -1.93
C GLU A 242 2.19 -16.28 -2.40
N MET A 243 1.76 -15.12 -2.88
CA MET A 243 2.65 -14.05 -3.35
C MET A 243 2.76 -12.90 -2.34
N GLY A 244 2.05 -12.99 -1.21
CA GLY A 244 2.08 -12.00 -0.12
C GLY A 244 1.18 -10.79 -0.34
N GLY A 245 0.31 -10.81 -1.36
CA GLY A 245 -0.60 -9.71 -1.68
C GLY A 245 0.12 -8.38 -1.77
N PHE A 246 -0.33 -7.42 -0.97
CA PHE A 246 0.28 -6.08 -0.85
C PHE A 246 1.20 -5.95 0.38
N GLY A 247 1.74 -7.04 0.91
CA GLY A 247 2.68 -7.01 2.04
C GLY A 247 2.03 -6.57 3.36
N ALA A 248 0.74 -6.89 3.54
CA ALA A 248 -0.09 -6.44 4.65
C ALA A 248 0.51 -6.79 6.03
N SER A 249 0.86 -5.75 6.80
CA SER A 249 1.11 -5.83 8.23
C SER A 249 -0.07 -5.16 8.95
N CYS A 250 -0.46 -5.64 10.12
CA CYS A 250 -1.42 -4.90 10.95
C CYS A 250 -0.71 -3.96 11.93
N LEU A 251 0.62 -3.85 11.89
CA LEU A 251 1.40 -2.98 12.78
C LEU A 251 1.85 -1.71 12.06
N PRO A 252 1.70 -0.53 12.69
CA PRO A 252 2.23 0.70 12.14
C PRO A 252 3.75 0.61 12.06
N THR A 253 4.32 1.17 11.00
CA THR A 253 5.77 1.11 10.77
C THR A 253 6.25 2.41 10.15
N ARG A 254 7.29 3.01 10.72
CA ARG A 254 7.91 4.24 10.21
C ARG A 254 9.15 3.90 9.37
N PHE A 255 9.15 4.34 8.13
CA PHE A 255 10.27 4.21 7.20
C PHE A 255 10.97 5.56 7.11
N GLY A 256 12.24 5.60 7.53
CA GLY A 256 13.03 6.83 7.53
C GLY A 256 14.50 6.58 7.13
N GLN A 257 15.39 7.48 7.56
CA GLN A 257 16.81 7.43 7.16
C GLN A 257 17.51 6.12 7.50
N VAL A 258 17.28 5.55 8.70
CA VAL A 258 17.90 4.28 9.10
C VAL A 258 17.56 3.16 8.09
N PHE A 259 16.27 2.98 7.79
CA PHE A 259 15.81 2.02 6.78
C PHE A 259 16.44 2.29 5.41
N PHE A 260 16.50 3.56 5.01
CA PHE A 260 17.06 3.95 3.72
C PHE A 260 18.56 3.62 3.63
N GLU A 261 19.36 3.97 4.62
CA GLU A 261 20.80 3.73 4.65
C GLU A 261 21.14 2.25 4.69
N GLU A 262 20.41 1.47 5.49
CA GLU A 262 20.58 0.01 5.58
C GLU A 262 20.28 -0.69 4.25
N THR A 263 19.33 -0.17 3.45
CA THR A 263 18.86 -0.85 2.24
C THR A 263 19.36 -0.25 0.93
N ARG A 264 19.86 0.99 0.91
CA ARG A 264 20.24 1.69 -0.34
C ARG A 264 21.27 0.95 -1.16
N HIS A 265 22.19 0.22 -0.52
CA HIS A 265 23.23 -0.56 -1.20
C HIS A 265 22.69 -1.80 -1.92
N ARG A 266 21.42 -2.17 -1.66
CA ARG A 266 20.70 -3.29 -2.27
C ARG A 266 19.54 -2.83 -3.18
N GLY A 267 19.41 -1.54 -3.43
CA GLY A 267 18.19 -0.96 -4.00
C GLY A 267 17.10 -0.96 -2.93
N THR A 268 16.86 0.22 -2.35
CA THR A 268 15.94 0.42 -1.22
C THR A 268 14.60 -0.25 -1.47
N GLN A 269 14.13 -1.01 -0.49
CA GLN A 269 12.96 -1.90 -0.62
C GLN A 269 11.64 -1.16 -0.37
N VAL A 270 11.45 -0.06 -1.08
CA VAL A 270 10.36 0.90 -0.89
C VAL A 270 8.95 0.33 -1.13
N TRP A 271 8.86 -0.85 -1.75
CA TRP A 271 7.59 -1.59 -1.85
C TRP A 271 7.07 -2.08 -0.49
N HIS A 272 7.89 -2.06 0.57
CA HIS A 272 7.42 -2.31 1.94
C HIS A 272 6.72 -1.11 2.57
N VAL A 273 6.89 0.09 2.00
CA VAL A 273 6.23 1.30 2.52
C VAL A 273 4.72 1.18 2.36
N GLY A 274 4.22 0.61 1.27
CA GLY A 274 2.79 0.40 1.03
C GLY A 274 2.47 0.17 -0.44
N ALA A 275 1.24 0.47 -0.83
CA ALA A 275 0.74 0.32 -2.20
C ALA A 275 0.09 1.61 -2.70
N GLY A 276 0.23 1.93 -3.99
CA GLY A 276 -0.36 3.12 -4.60
C GLY A 276 -1.89 3.19 -4.53
N ALA A 277 -2.55 2.06 -4.27
CA ALA A 277 -3.97 1.94 -4.00
C ALA A 277 -4.40 2.54 -2.64
N ASN A 278 -3.46 2.79 -1.74
CA ASN A 278 -3.73 3.32 -0.40
C ASN A 278 -2.54 4.17 0.09
N MET A 279 -2.47 5.40 -0.40
CA MET A 279 -1.37 6.31 -0.10
C MET A 279 -1.85 7.76 0.02
N ALA A 280 -1.18 8.52 0.86
CA ALA A 280 -1.44 9.93 1.09
C ALA A 280 -0.13 10.69 1.34
N PHE A 281 -0.16 11.99 1.06
CA PHE A 281 1.00 12.88 1.12
C PHE A 281 0.58 14.25 1.62
N ARG A 282 1.53 14.97 2.22
CA ARG A 282 1.37 16.43 2.39
C ARG A 282 1.40 17.08 1.01
N ARG A 283 0.44 17.95 0.68
CA ARG A 283 0.39 18.62 -0.64
C ARG A 283 1.68 19.39 -0.94
N ARG A 284 2.22 20.08 0.08
CA ARG A 284 3.50 20.84 0.00
C ARG A 284 4.69 19.99 -0.44
N LEU A 285 4.64 18.67 -0.25
CA LEU A 285 5.70 17.76 -0.69
C LEU A 285 5.92 17.84 -2.20
N PHE A 286 4.83 17.94 -2.97
CA PHE A 286 4.89 18.01 -4.43
C PHE A 286 5.51 19.31 -4.94
N GLU A 287 5.52 20.39 -4.15
CA GLU A 287 6.26 21.61 -4.50
C GLU A 287 7.77 21.40 -4.28
N ARG A 288 8.15 20.55 -3.30
CA ARG A 288 9.54 20.33 -2.89
C ARG A 288 10.26 19.24 -3.69
N ILE A 289 9.60 18.11 -3.95
CA ILE A 289 10.20 16.97 -4.67
C ILE A 289 9.58 16.76 -6.06
N GLY A 290 8.61 17.60 -6.40
CA GLY A 290 7.77 17.52 -7.59
C GLY A 290 6.82 16.33 -7.63
N GLY A 291 6.07 16.19 -8.74
CA GLY A 291 5.07 15.14 -8.96
C GLY A 291 5.60 13.71 -9.14
N PHE A 292 4.69 12.80 -9.48
CA PHE A 292 4.98 11.45 -9.93
C PHE A 292 5.75 11.49 -11.26
N ASP A 293 6.77 10.64 -11.42
CA ASP A 293 7.52 10.56 -12.66
C ASP A 293 6.65 9.95 -13.79
N GLU A 294 6.38 10.74 -14.83
CA GLU A 294 5.48 10.35 -15.94
C GLU A 294 6.05 9.24 -16.83
N ARG A 295 7.30 8.82 -16.63
CA ARG A 295 7.85 7.63 -17.27
C ARG A 295 7.36 6.34 -16.62
N LEU A 296 6.89 6.41 -15.38
CA LEU A 296 6.44 5.27 -14.58
C LEU A 296 4.91 5.15 -14.57
N GLY A 297 4.42 4.03 -14.06
CA GLY A 297 2.99 3.75 -13.93
C GLY A 297 2.29 3.20 -15.17
N ALA A 298 1.02 2.86 -14.96
CA ALA A 298 0.18 2.23 -15.96
C ALA A 298 0.01 3.17 -17.17
N GLY A 299 0.11 2.63 -18.39
CA GLY A 299 0.17 3.43 -19.61
C GLY A 299 1.58 3.93 -19.99
N ALA A 300 2.60 3.70 -19.16
CA ALA A 300 4.01 4.02 -19.43
C ALA A 300 4.93 2.79 -19.20
N ALA A 301 5.86 2.84 -18.25
CA ALA A 301 6.75 1.72 -17.94
C ALA A 301 6.04 0.55 -17.23
N GLY A 302 4.84 0.76 -16.67
CA GLY A 302 4.01 -0.30 -16.10
C GLY A 302 3.47 0.04 -14.72
N CYS A 303 4.34 0.15 -13.72
CA CYS A 303 4.03 0.36 -12.30
C CYS A 303 5.20 1.11 -11.62
N SER A 304 5.20 1.16 -10.28
CA SER A 304 6.27 1.64 -9.40
C SER A 304 6.53 3.14 -9.38
N GLU A 305 5.59 3.95 -9.87
CA GLU A 305 5.53 5.39 -9.65
C GLU A 305 5.30 5.75 -8.17
N ASP A 306 4.58 4.89 -7.44
CA ASP A 306 4.38 4.96 -5.99
C ASP A 306 5.69 4.67 -5.23
N SER A 307 6.35 3.57 -5.59
CA SER A 307 7.65 3.17 -5.07
C SER A 307 8.73 4.22 -5.33
N GLU A 308 8.74 4.82 -6.51
CA GLU A 308 9.71 5.86 -6.84
C GLU A 308 9.50 7.14 -6.04
N ILE A 309 8.26 7.59 -5.82
CA ILE A 309 8.03 8.78 -4.99
C ILE A 309 8.41 8.54 -3.53
N TRP A 310 8.12 7.36 -2.95
CA TRP A 310 8.59 7.02 -1.59
C TRP A 310 10.12 6.93 -1.51
N TYR A 311 10.77 6.37 -2.54
CA TYR A 311 12.23 6.42 -2.62
C TYR A 311 12.74 7.86 -2.59
N ARG A 312 12.10 8.75 -3.34
CA ARG A 312 12.47 10.16 -3.43
C ARG A 312 12.29 10.88 -2.09
N ILE A 313 11.22 10.60 -1.36
CA ILE A 313 11.00 11.10 0.00
C ILE A 313 12.15 10.67 0.92
N LEU A 314 12.43 9.37 0.98
CA LEU A 314 13.52 8.83 1.82
C LEU A 314 14.89 9.37 1.41
N ALA A 315 15.18 9.45 0.11
CA ALA A 315 16.44 9.97 -0.39
C ALA A 315 16.67 11.47 -0.12
N THR A 316 15.61 12.22 0.23
CA THR A 316 15.66 13.65 0.54
C THR A 316 15.51 13.96 2.03
N GLY A 317 15.61 12.95 2.89
CA GLY A 317 15.52 13.15 4.35
C GLY A 317 14.12 12.99 4.94
N GLY A 318 13.09 12.78 4.11
CA GLY A 318 11.71 12.64 4.59
C GLY A 318 11.38 11.22 5.04
N ASP A 319 10.33 11.11 5.85
CA ASP A 319 9.84 9.83 6.38
C ASP A 319 8.45 9.48 5.83
N CYS A 320 8.19 8.18 5.74
CA CYS A 320 6.89 7.60 5.41
C CYS A 320 6.37 6.79 6.60
N LEU A 321 5.07 6.85 6.86
CA LEU A 321 4.38 6.03 7.85
C LEU A 321 3.46 5.04 7.16
N TYR A 322 3.60 3.76 7.46
CA TYR A 322 2.55 2.79 7.22
C TYR A 322 1.59 2.79 8.42
N GLU A 323 0.34 3.18 8.21
CA GLU A 323 -0.73 3.23 9.21
C GLU A 323 -1.84 2.22 8.85
N PRO A 324 -1.85 1.03 9.47
CA PRO A 324 -2.77 -0.03 9.10
C PRO A 324 -4.23 0.28 9.44
N ARG A 325 -4.55 1.29 10.25
CA ARG A 325 -5.94 1.73 10.47
C ARG A 325 -6.56 2.40 9.24
N ALA A 326 -5.74 2.95 8.33
CA ALA A 326 -6.22 3.40 7.02
C ALA A 326 -6.43 2.16 6.13
N VAL A 327 -7.60 1.53 6.20
CA VAL A 327 -7.87 0.26 5.50
C VAL A 327 -8.58 0.49 4.18
N VAL A 328 -8.17 -0.27 3.16
CA VAL A 328 -8.90 -0.42 1.91
C VAL A 328 -9.03 -1.88 1.49
N PHE A 329 -10.09 -2.18 0.76
CA PHE A 329 -10.40 -3.48 0.17
C PHE A 329 -10.16 -3.42 -1.33
N HIS A 330 -9.22 -4.22 -1.83
CA HIS A 330 -8.81 -4.21 -3.22
C HIS A 330 -9.42 -5.37 -4.00
N HIS A 331 -10.03 -5.09 -5.15
CA HIS A 331 -10.53 -6.10 -6.09
C HIS A 331 -9.38 -6.65 -6.93
N HIS A 332 -8.78 -7.75 -6.48
CA HIS A 332 -7.69 -8.42 -7.18
C HIS A 332 -8.11 -8.91 -8.57
N ARG A 333 -7.12 -9.14 -9.44
CA ARG A 333 -7.37 -9.66 -10.79
C ARG A 333 -8.04 -11.04 -10.71
N GLU A 334 -9.22 -11.15 -11.30
CA GLU A 334 -10.08 -12.34 -11.24
C GLU A 334 -9.47 -13.53 -11.98
N ASP A 335 -8.65 -13.32 -13.01
CA ASP A 335 -8.13 -14.40 -13.83
C ASP A 335 -6.58 -14.41 -13.92
N TRP A 336 -6.06 -15.57 -14.34
CA TRP A 336 -4.64 -15.78 -14.53
C TRP A 336 -4.03 -14.89 -15.60
N HIS A 337 -4.80 -14.48 -16.60
CA HIS A 337 -4.30 -13.62 -17.67
C HIS A 337 -4.04 -12.21 -17.13
N GLY A 338 -4.96 -11.66 -16.35
CA GLY A 338 -4.87 -10.40 -15.63
C GLY A 338 -3.73 -10.41 -14.61
N LEU A 339 -3.63 -11.45 -13.79
CA LEU A 339 -2.55 -11.60 -12.82
C LEU A 339 -1.17 -11.66 -13.51
N LYS A 340 -1.03 -12.44 -14.59
CA LYS A 340 0.21 -12.51 -15.38
C LYS A 340 0.62 -11.15 -15.96
N ARG A 341 -0.34 -10.41 -16.54
CA ARG A 341 -0.08 -9.04 -17.04
C ARG A 341 0.35 -8.12 -15.91
N GLN A 342 -0.30 -8.20 -14.75
CA GLN A 342 0.06 -7.44 -13.56
C GLN A 342 1.48 -7.74 -13.09
N MET A 343 1.86 -9.02 -12.96
CA MET A 343 3.21 -9.41 -12.51
C MET A 343 4.31 -8.98 -13.49
N ARG A 344 4.06 -9.08 -14.80
CA ARG A 344 4.96 -8.54 -15.82
C ARG A 344 5.11 -7.01 -15.68
N ALA A 345 4.00 -6.30 -15.50
CA ALA A 345 4.01 -4.84 -15.35
C ALA A 345 4.70 -4.40 -14.06
N TYR A 346 4.50 -5.12 -12.95
CA TYR A 346 5.19 -4.89 -11.68
C TYR A 346 6.69 -5.02 -11.85
N MET A 347 7.18 -6.11 -12.45
CA MET A 347 8.63 -6.28 -12.60
C MET A 347 9.25 -5.29 -13.60
N ARG A 348 8.56 -4.98 -14.71
CA ARG A 348 9.02 -3.95 -15.66
C ARG A 348 9.07 -2.58 -15.02
N GLY A 349 8.02 -2.20 -14.29
CA GLY A 349 7.92 -0.94 -13.54
C GLY A 349 8.99 -0.84 -12.46
N HIS A 350 9.20 -1.91 -11.69
CA HIS A 350 10.22 -1.97 -10.64
C HIS A 350 11.62 -1.69 -11.19
N VAL A 351 12.00 -2.36 -12.28
CA VAL A 351 13.30 -2.12 -12.91
C VAL A 351 13.38 -0.70 -13.48
N ALA A 352 12.33 -0.21 -14.15
CA ALA A 352 12.31 1.15 -14.66
C ALA A 352 12.50 2.19 -13.54
N ALA A 353 11.82 2.02 -12.40
CA ALA A 353 11.96 2.88 -11.23
C ALA A 353 13.39 2.84 -10.66
N LEU A 354 14.02 1.67 -10.58
CA LEU A 354 15.43 1.55 -10.15
C LEU A 354 16.37 2.32 -11.09
N VAL A 355 16.11 2.31 -12.41
CA VAL A 355 16.87 3.13 -13.36
C VAL A 355 16.63 4.63 -13.10
N VAL A 356 15.38 5.06 -12.87
CA VAL A 356 15.06 6.47 -12.58
C VAL A 356 15.81 6.95 -11.33
N GLN A 357 15.74 6.14 -10.27
CA GLN A 357 16.40 6.41 -9.00
C GLN A 357 17.93 6.45 -9.17
N HIS A 358 18.50 5.54 -9.96
CA HIS A 358 19.93 5.54 -10.26
C HIS A 358 20.36 6.78 -11.06
N ASP A 359 19.58 7.17 -12.07
CA ASP A 359 19.90 8.35 -12.87
C ASP A 359 19.82 9.64 -12.07
N ARG A 360 18.90 9.71 -11.10
CA ARG A 360 18.73 10.85 -10.20
C ARG A 360 19.80 10.93 -9.12
N TYR A 361 20.09 9.82 -8.42
CA TYR A 361 20.90 9.83 -7.19
C TYR A 361 22.24 9.11 -7.30
N ARG A 362 22.52 8.42 -8.42
CA ARG A 362 23.74 7.61 -8.62
C ARG A 362 23.96 6.52 -7.58
N HIS A 363 22.91 6.11 -6.86
CA HIS A 363 22.96 5.00 -5.91
C HIS A 363 23.23 3.68 -6.66
N ARG A 364 24.43 3.13 -6.46
CA ARG A 364 24.90 1.89 -7.14
C ARG A 364 24.11 0.65 -6.76
N GLY A 365 23.47 0.66 -5.59
CA GLY A 365 22.62 -0.44 -5.14
C GLY A 365 21.45 -0.72 -6.08
N ASN A 366 20.94 0.29 -6.78
CA ASN A 366 19.89 0.11 -7.78
C ASN A 366 20.37 -0.73 -8.98
N LEU A 367 21.58 -0.47 -9.49
CA LEU A 367 22.16 -1.31 -10.55
C LEU A 367 22.49 -2.72 -10.06
N HIS A 368 23.01 -2.84 -8.84
CA HIS A 368 23.26 -4.15 -8.22
C HIS A 368 21.97 -4.96 -8.06
N ARG A 369 20.85 -4.31 -7.70
CA ARG A 369 19.52 -4.93 -7.64
C ARG A 369 19.11 -5.48 -9.00
N ILE A 370 19.21 -4.65 -10.05
CA ILE A 370 18.82 -5.01 -11.43
C ILE A 370 19.67 -6.17 -11.97
N LEU A 371 21.00 -6.04 -11.89
CA LEU A 371 21.93 -6.89 -12.64
C LEU A 371 22.38 -8.13 -11.87
N VAL A 372 22.28 -8.14 -10.54
CA VAL A 372 22.82 -9.23 -9.70
C VAL A 372 21.73 -9.86 -8.84
N GLN A 373 20.98 -9.07 -8.08
CA GLN A 373 20.04 -9.64 -7.11
C GLN A 373 18.77 -10.20 -7.75
N LEU A 374 18.19 -9.52 -8.75
CA LEU A 374 17.00 -10.03 -9.44
C LEU A 374 17.27 -11.36 -10.19
N PRO A 375 18.36 -11.51 -10.97
CA PRO A 375 18.72 -12.81 -11.55
C PRO A 375 18.88 -13.92 -10.51
N ARG A 376 19.53 -13.64 -9.38
CA ARG A 376 19.66 -14.59 -8.26
C ARG A 376 18.31 -14.93 -7.64
N TYR A 377 17.41 -13.95 -7.49
CA TYR A 377 16.05 -14.17 -7.02
C TYR A 377 15.29 -15.10 -7.97
N PHE A 378 15.30 -14.85 -9.28
CA PHE A 378 14.58 -15.69 -10.24
C PHE A 378 15.10 -17.12 -10.26
N MET A 379 16.42 -17.31 -10.17
CA MET A 379 17.01 -18.64 -10.07
C MET A 379 16.54 -19.38 -8.81
N ARG A 380 16.58 -18.72 -7.65
CA ARG A 380 16.11 -19.29 -6.38
C ARG A 380 14.63 -19.59 -6.41
N ALA A 381 13.81 -18.68 -6.94
CA ALA A 381 12.37 -18.86 -7.07
C ALA A 381 12.02 -20.02 -8.00
N GLY A 382 12.76 -20.20 -9.10
CA GLY A 382 12.62 -21.35 -10.00
C GLY A 382 12.97 -22.68 -9.32
N LEU A 383 14.09 -22.72 -8.58
CA LEU A 383 14.49 -23.90 -7.80
C LEU A 383 13.46 -24.23 -6.70
N ASP A 384 12.96 -23.21 -5.98
CA ASP A 384 11.91 -23.36 -4.97
C ASP A 384 10.62 -23.91 -5.58
N ALA A 385 10.22 -23.40 -6.75
CA ALA A 385 9.02 -23.83 -7.45
C ALA A 385 9.06 -25.33 -7.80
N VAL A 386 10.23 -25.83 -8.21
CA VAL A 386 10.44 -27.25 -8.50
C VAL A 386 10.51 -28.08 -7.23
N ARG A 387 11.30 -27.66 -6.23
CA ARG A 387 11.53 -28.42 -4.99
C ARG A 387 10.27 -28.57 -4.13
N ASN A 388 9.49 -27.49 -4.03
CA ASN A 388 8.31 -27.44 -3.18
C ASN A 388 7.00 -27.62 -3.96
N ALA A 389 7.09 -28.09 -5.22
CA ALA A 389 5.96 -28.34 -6.10
C ALA A 389 4.92 -27.19 -6.07
N LYS A 390 5.38 -25.96 -6.32
CA LYS A 390 4.54 -24.74 -6.37
C LYS A 390 4.19 -24.42 -7.83
N PRO A 391 3.18 -25.07 -8.45
CA PRO A 391 2.89 -24.91 -9.87
C PRO A 391 2.52 -23.47 -10.23
N TYR A 392 1.94 -22.71 -9.30
CA TYR A 392 1.63 -21.30 -9.51
C TYR A 392 2.87 -20.45 -9.81
N ARG A 393 4.03 -20.73 -9.20
CA ARG A 393 5.26 -19.96 -9.42
C ARG A 393 5.73 -20.06 -10.86
N GLY A 394 5.68 -21.26 -11.46
CA GLY A 394 6.01 -21.42 -12.89
C GLY A 394 5.12 -20.59 -13.81
N ARG A 395 3.85 -20.36 -13.44
CA ARG A 395 2.89 -19.58 -14.24
C ARG A 395 3.20 -18.08 -14.26
N VAL A 396 3.79 -17.53 -13.20
CA VAL A 396 4.06 -16.08 -13.05
C VAL A 396 5.53 -15.71 -13.22
N LEU A 397 6.46 -16.59 -12.83
CA LEU A 397 7.91 -16.32 -12.84
C LEU A 397 8.42 -15.95 -14.24
N LEU A 398 7.91 -16.61 -15.28
CA LEU A 398 8.28 -16.29 -16.66
C LEU A 398 7.85 -14.86 -17.04
N GLU A 399 6.68 -14.41 -16.57
CA GLU A 399 6.17 -13.07 -16.80
C GLU A 399 6.96 -12.02 -16.01
N GLU A 400 7.36 -12.33 -14.78
CA GLU A 400 8.30 -11.51 -14.01
C GLU A 400 9.64 -11.36 -14.74
N ILE A 401 10.25 -12.46 -15.21
CA ILE A 401 11.51 -12.43 -15.99
C ILE A 401 11.34 -11.59 -17.26
N ARG A 402 10.24 -11.76 -17.99
CA ARG A 402 9.93 -10.95 -19.18
C ARG A 402 9.79 -9.47 -18.83
N GLY A 403 9.17 -9.15 -17.70
CA GLY A 403 9.07 -7.79 -17.17
C GLY A 403 10.44 -7.22 -16.84
N TRP A 404 11.28 -8.00 -16.15
CA TRP A 404 12.66 -7.62 -15.80
C TRP A 404 13.49 -7.32 -17.05
N LEU A 405 13.51 -8.22 -18.03
CA LEU A 405 14.21 -8.02 -19.31
C LEU A 405 13.70 -6.77 -20.03
N GLY A 406 12.38 -6.57 -20.09
CA GLY A 406 11.78 -5.38 -20.67
C GLY A 406 12.16 -4.09 -19.93
N GLY A 407 12.37 -4.17 -18.61
CA GLY A 407 12.85 -3.07 -17.79
C GLY A 407 14.34 -2.77 -17.99
N VAL A 408 15.18 -3.80 -18.14
CA VAL A 408 16.63 -3.66 -18.39
C VAL A 408 16.90 -2.83 -19.65
N LEU A 409 16.04 -2.93 -20.66
CA LEU A 409 16.14 -2.12 -21.89
C LEU A 409 16.11 -0.61 -21.60
N PHE A 410 15.51 -0.14 -20.50
CA PHE A 410 15.52 1.28 -20.13
C PHE A 410 16.90 1.80 -19.73
N LEU A 411 17.83 0.94 -19.26
CA LEU A 411 19.23 1.33 -19.00
C LEU A 411 19.93 1.85 -20.25
N PHE A 412 19.54 1.30 -21.40
CA PHE A 412 20.18 1.54 -22.69
C PHE A 412 19.38 2.47 -23.60
N ASN A 413 18.24 3.00 -23.15
CA ASN A 413 17.39 3.88 -23.94
C ASN A 413 17.67 5.35 -23.61
N PRO A 414 18.43 6.10 -24.45
CA PRO A 414 18.82 7.47 -24.13
C PRO A 414 17.62 8.41 -24.05
N MET A 415 16.58 8.21 -24.88
CA MET A 415 15.37 9.03 -24.88
C MET A 415 14.58 8.90 -23.57
N TRP A 416 14.56 7.70 -22.98
CA TRP A 416 13.92 7.48 -21.69
C TRP A 416 14.71 8.12 -20.55
N ARG A 417 16.05 8.10 -20.63
CA ARG A 417 16.96 8.68 -19.63
C ARG A 417 17.06 10.20 -19.71
N SER A 418 16.84 10.79 -20.89
CA SER A 418 16.94 12.23 -21.14
C SER A 418 15.65 13.02 -20.88
N ARG A 419 14.50 12.36 -20.74
CA ARG A 419 13.27 13.04 -20.31
C ARG A 419 13.50 13.65 -18.93
N PRO A 420 13.14 14.94 -18.73
CA PRO A 420 13.42 15.61 -17.47
C PRO A 420 12.79 14.80 -16.34
N ALA A 421 13.66 14.31 -15.46
CA ALA A 421 13.21 13.92 -14.14
C ALA A 421 12.52 15.14 -13.53
N VAL A 422 11.40 14.91 -12.86
CA VAL A 422 10.74 15.91 -12.02
C VAL A 422 11.82 16.70 -11.24
N PRO A 423 11.87 18.05 -11.32
CA PRO A 423 13.03 18.84 -10.93
C PRO A 423 13.56 18.42 -9.56
N THR A 424 14.85 18.11 -9.47
CA THR A 424 15.52 17.88 -8.20
C THR A 424 15.72 19.24 -7.54
N ILE A 425 14.96 19.56 -6.49
CA ILE A 425 15.37 20.63 -5.58
C ILE A 425 16.52 20.05 -4.75
N ALA A 426 17.67 20.72 -4.78
CA ALA A 426 18.85 20.31 -4.02
C ALA A 426 18.47 20.14 -2.54
N PRO A 427 19.00 19.13 -1.84
CA PRO A 427 18.84 19.06 -0.39
C PRO A 427 19.36 20.38 0.22
N PRO A 428 18.76 20.88 1.32
CA PRO A 428 19.31 22.01 2.04
C PRO A 428 20.75 21.66 2.43
N ASN A 429 21.72 22.32 1.80
CA ASN A 429 23.14 22.10 2.07
C ASN A 429 23.41 22.39 3.55
N GLU A 430 24.32 21.58 4.10
CA GLU A 430 25.27 21.90 5.16
C GLU A 430 26.01 23.22 4.84
N GLN A 431 25.31 24.36 4.95
CA GLN A 431 25.91 25.68 5.07
C GLN A 431 25.76 26.09 6.53
N GLY A 432 26.69 25.60 7.35
CA GLY A 432 26.69 25.82 8.79
C GLY A 432 27.91 25.20 9.46
N SER A 433 29.10 25.51 8.96
CA SER A 433 30.36 25.40 9.71
C SER A 433 31.26 26.58 9.35
#